data_AF-A0A132AMB0-F1
#
_entry.id   AF-A0A132AMB0-F1
#
_cell.length_a   1.000
_cell.length_b   1.000
_cell.length_c   1.000
_cell.angle_alpha   90.00
_cell.angle_beta   90.00
_cell.angle_gamma   90.00
#
_symmetry.space_group_name_H-M   'P 1'
#
loop_
_entity.id
_entity.type
_entity.pdbx_description
1 polymer ?
#
loop_
_entity_poly.entity_id
_entity_poly.type
_entity_poly.pdbx_seq_one_letter_code
_entity_poly.pdbx_strand_id
1 'polypeptide(L)'
;MEISNEMIEAEIIAKIAQKTDVFFKHQQRNDPELNLDERKKIVEDLFRSDRFLFLSRYGQYLSSEQLNYHKNHEDEKVKTIAEHILRVKQSSSLSKSSIRNRRYQAMKQLLEDGDYFSPVEMQSRNPYLFEEMIGKYLDENERKDLEHSSYSKQYDRISFSSYLMEKNRQSQMKLIRLIESSKYHSSSESEDDENVNEDITKEEKELLKQEFLELMIQNFLNKGDKDFDYSQIDSNDNYDVDCLEFQRDQEDKYFDEEDSTKDDVEEQKVS
;
A
#
# COMPACT_ATOMS: atom_id res chain seq x y z
N MET A 1 -11.42 -6.88 25.93
CA MET A 1 -11.78 -5.47 26.04
C MET A 1 -12.96 -5.27 25.12
N GLU A 2 -14.16 -5.20 25.68
CA GLU A 2 -15.35 -4.84 24.90
C GLU A 2 -15.16 -3.40 24.44
N ILE A 3 -14.83 -3.21 23.17
CA ILE A 3 -15.02 -1.91 22.54
C ILE A 3 -16.51 -1.63 22.68
N SER A 4 -16.88 -0.55 23.38
CA SER A 4 -18.29 -0.23 23.55
C SER A 4 -18.93 -0.06 22.18
N ASN A 5 -20.13 -0.60 21.98
CA ASN A 5 -20.86 -0.48 20.72
C ASN A 5 -20.92 0.97 20.21
N GLU A 6 -20.97 1.95 21.13
CA GLU A 6 -20.91 3.38 20.85
C GLU A 6 -19.61 3.82 20.15
N MET A 7 -18.47 3.21 20.47
CA MET A 7 -17.18 3.54 19.85
C MET A 7 -17.12 3.04 18.40
N ILE A 8 -17.70 1.86 18.11
CA ILE A 8 -17.83 1.32 16.75
C ILE A 8 -18.77 2.22 15.92
N GLU A 9 -19.90 2.65 16.49
CA GLU A 9 -20.83 3.55 15.80
C GLU A 9 -20.15 4.89 15.45
N ALA A 10 -19.42 5.49 16.40
CA ALA A 10 -18.70 6.74 16.19
C ALA A 10 -17.61 6.60 15.10
N GLU A 11 -16.88 5.47 15.09
CA GLU A 11 -15.87 5.18 14.07
C GLU A 11 -16.50 5.04 12.68
N ILE A 12 -17.60 4.28 12.57
CA ILE A 12 -18.37 4.13 11.32
C ILE A 12 -18.76 5.51 10.77
N ILE A 13 -19.37 6.36 11.59
CA ILE A 13 -19.84 7.69 11.18
C ILE A 13 -18.66 8.57 10.75
N ALA A 14 -17.60 8.62 11.55
CA ALA A 14 -16.41 9.43 11.24
C ALA A 14 -15.75 8.99 9.93
N LYS A 15 -15.63 7.68 9.71
CA LYS A 15 -15.03 7.08 8.53
C LYS A 15 -15.80 7.42 7.26
N ILE A 16 -17.13 7.29 7.27
CA ILE A 16 -17.97 7.65 6.11
C ILE A 16 -17.91 9.16 5.85
N ALA A 17 -17.92 10.00 6.89
CA ALA A 17 -17.90 11.45 6.72
C ALA A 17 -16.59 12.01 6.13
N GLN A 18 -15.46 11.32 6.34
CA GLN A 18 -14.16 11.68 5.75
C GLN A 18 -14.10 11.39 4.25
N LYS A 19 -14.97 10.51 3.72
CA LYS A 19 -14.98 10.19 2.29
C LYS A 19 -15.48 11.38 1.48
N THR A 20 -14.72 11.75 0.46
CA THR A 20 -14.99 12.90 -0.41
C THR A 20 -15.97 12.57 -1.53
N ASP A 21 -15.95 11.33 -2.03
CA ASP A 21 -16.72 10.88 -3.20
C ASP A 21 -18.01 10.12 -2.83
N VAL A 22 -18.58 10.43 -1.67
CA VAL A 22 -19.75 9.74 -1.16
C VAL A 22 -20.97 10.64 -1.26
N PHE A 23 -22.07 10.08 -1.77
CA PHE A 23 -23.33 10.79 -1.82
C PHE A 23 -23.93 10.97 -0.41
N PHE A 24 -23.89 12.20 0.11
CA PHE A 24 -24.52 12.56 1.39
C PHE A 24 -25.94 13.09 1.17
N LYS A 25 -26.08 14.07 0.27
CA LYS A 25 -27.36 14.69 -0.09
C LYS A 25 -27.27 15.26 -1.51
N HIS A 26 -28.42 15.49 -2.13
CA HIS A 26 -28.51 16.24 -3.37
C HIS A 26 -28.13 17.71 -3.11
N GLN A 27 -27.13 18.24 -3.83
CA GLN A 27 -26.69 19.64 -3.78
C GLN A 27 -26.88 20.26 -5.16
N GLN A 28 -27.41 21.49 -5.22
CA GLN A 28 -27.47 22.27 -6.45
C GLN A 28 -26.11 22.94 -6.73
N ARG A 29 -25.88 23.33 -7.98
CA ARG A 29 -24.60 23.91 -8.45
C ARG A 29 -24.10 25.13 -7.65
N ASN A 30 -24.98 25.81 -6.92
CA ASN A 30 -24.65 26.99 -6.12
C ASN A 30 -24.66 26.73 -4.61
N ASP A 31 -24.89 25.49 -4.19
CA ASP A 31 -24.86 25.14 -2.77
C ASP A 31 -23.40 25.08 -2.29
N PRO A 32 -23.11 25.56 -1.06
CA PRO A 32 -21.78 25.43 -0.49
C PRO A 32 -21.42 23.96 -0.27
N GLU A 33 -20.13 23.63 -0.43
CA GLU A 33 -19.62 22.30 -0.12
C GLU A 33 -19.91 21.93 1.34
N LEU A 34 -20.42 20.71 1.55
CA LEU A 34 -20.65 20.18 2.88
C LEU A 34 -19.35 20.11 3.69
N ASN A 35 -19.34 20.73 4.85
CA ASN A 35 -18.25 20.58 5.81
C ASN A 35 -18.30 19.19 6.49
N LEU A 36 -17.17 18.73 7.05
CA LEU A 36 -17.05 17.44 7.73
C LEU A 36 -18.09 17.25 8.83
N ASP A 37 -18.37 18.28 9.62
CA ASP A 37 -19.37 18.20 10.70
C ASP A 37 -20.80 18.03 10.17
N GLU A 38 -21.11 18.68 9.04
CA GLU A 38 -22.41 18.52 8.38
C GLU A 38 -22.55 17.12 7.77
N ARG A 39 -21.49 16.60 7.15
CA ARG A 39 -21.45 15.22 6.64
C ARG A 39 -21.66 14.22 7.76
N LYS A 40 -20.93 14.36 8.88
CA LYS A 40 -21.10 13.51 10.07
C LYS A 40 -22.55 13.50 10.54
N LYS A 41 -23.17 14.68 10.65
CA LYS A 41 -24.56 14.78 11.10
C LYS A 41 -25.54 14.07 10.15
N ILE A 42 -25.40 14.25 8.84
CA ILE A 42 -26.25 13.58 7.85
C ILE A 42 -26.12 12.05 7.96
N VAL A 43 -24.88 11.57 8.09
CA VAL A 43 -24.58 10.13 8.22
C VAL A 43 -25.15 9.59 9.54
N GLU A 44 -24.97 10.31 10.65
CA GLU A 44 -25.49 9.96 11.98
C GLU A 44 -27.02 9.90 11.99
N ASP A 45 -27.68 10.92 11.41
CA ASP A 45 -29.13 10.98 11.30
C ASP A 45 -29.65 9.77 10.52
N LEU A 46 -29.05 9.44 9.36
CA LEU A 46 -29.44 8.28 8.57
C LEU A 46 -29.20 6.96 9.31
N PHE A 47 -28.05 6.84 10.00
CA PHE A 47 -27.66 5.65 10.74
C PHE A 47 -28.63 5.33 11.89
N ARG A 48 -29.22 6.36 12.51
CA ARG A 48 -30.21 6.24 13.58
C ARG A 48 -31.63 6.08 13.06
N SER A 49 -32.00 6.77 11.98
CA SER A 49 -33.36 6.75 11.44
C SER A 49 -33.66 5.49 10.63
N ASP A 50 -32.74 5.12 9.72
CA ASP A 50 -32.93 4.01 8.78
C ASP A 50 -31.60 3.30 8.52
N ARG A 51 -31.34 2.30 9.37
CA ARG A 51 -30.10 1.50 9.31
C ARG A 51 -30.03 0.63 8.05
N PHE A 52 -31.15 0.27 7.44
CA PHE A 52 -31.17 -0.48 6.19
C PHE A 52 -30.73 0.40 5.01
N LEU A 53 -31.27 1.63 4.92
CA LEU A 53 -30.87 2.59 3.88
C LEU A 53 -29.42 3.03 4.07
N PHE A 54 -28.98 3.21 5.32
CA PHE A 54 -27.58 3.45 5.64
C PHE A 54 -26.67 2.36 5.06
N LEU A 55 -26.96 1.07 5.33
CA LEU A 55 -26.14 -0.04 4.83
C LEU A 55 -26.23 -0.18 3.31
N SER A 56 -27.40 0.05 2.72
CA SER A 56 -27.58 0.06 1.26
C SER A 56 -26.66 1.07 0.58
N ARG A 57 -26.44 2.23 1.21
CA ARG A 57 -25.66 3.32 0.62
C ARG A 57 -24.18 3.27 0.98
N TYR A 58 -23.87 2.99 2.23
CA TYR A 58 -22.52 3.13 2.79
C TYR A 58 -21.87 1.81 3.18
N GLY A 59 -22.62 0.70 3.14
CA GLY A 59 -22.14 -0.60 3.60
C GLY A 59 -20.90 -1.11 2.88
N GLN A 60 -20.69 -0.71 1.62
CA GLN A 60 -19.47 -1.06 0.87
C GLN A 60 -18.17 -0.53 1.49
N TYR A 61 -18.22 0.58 2.23
CA TYR A 61 -17.06 1.21 2.84
C TYR A 61 -16.76 0.69 4.26
N LEU A 62 -17.64 -0.14 4.83
CA LEU A 62 -17.50 -0.66 6.18
C LEU A 62 -16.54 -1.85 6.22
N SER A 63 -15.75 -1.99 7.28
CA SER A 63 -14.90 -3.16 7.48
C SER A 63 -15.73 -4.42 7.78
N SER A 64 -15.12 -5.59 7.67
CA SER A 64 -15.77 -6.86 8.02
C SER A 64 -16.22 -6.89 9.49
N GLU A 65 -15.47 -6.25 10.39
CA GLU A 65 -15.85 -6.09 11.80
C GLU A 65 -17.08 -5.18 11.97
N GLN A 66 -17.08 -4.02 11.32
CA GLN A 66 -18.19 -3.07 11.35
C GLN A 66 -19.48 -3.67 10.77
N LEU A 67 -19.37 -4.46 9.70
CA LEU A 67 -20.51 -5.19 9.14
C LEU A 67 -21.00 -6.30 10.09
N ASN A 68 -20.10 -6.96 10.81
CA ASN A 68 -20.47 -7.99 11.79
C ASN A 68 -21.23 -7.41 12.99
N TYR A 69 -20.90 -6.18 13.40
CA TYR A 69 -21.68 -5.42 14.38
C TYR A 69 -23.17 -5.31 13.98
N HIS A 70 -23.45 -5.10 12.68
CA HIS A 70 -24.83 -5.00 12.16
C HIS A 70 -25.60 -6.33 12.11
N LYS A 71 -24.96 -7.49 12.24
CA LYS A 71 -25.66 -8.79 12.28
C LYS A 71 -26.45 -9.01 13.56
N ASN A 72 -26.03 -8.37 14.65
CA ASN A 72 -26.69 -8.49 15.95
C ASN A 72 -27.86 -7.50 16.10
N HIS A 73 -28.18 -6.74 15.05
CA HIS A 73 -29.27 -5.77 15.07
C HIS A 73 -30.64 -6.46 15.18
N GLU A 74 -31.63 -5.82 15.79
CA GLU A 74 -32.96 -6.41 15.99
C GLU A 74 -33.71 -6.64 14.67
N ASP A 75 -33.61 -5.69 13.73
CA ASP A 75 -34.24 -5.74 12.41
C ASP A 75 -33.58 -6.76 11.47
N GLU A 76 -34.37 -7.73 10.99
CA GLU A 76 -33.96 -8.78 10.06
C GLU A 76 -33.49 -8.24 8.70
N LYS A 77 -34.07 -7.13 8.22
CA LYS A 77 -33.63 -6.50 6.97
C LYS A 77 -32.20 -5.98 7.06
N VAL A 78 -31.82 -5.46 8.24
CA VAL A 78 -30.47 -4.95 8.51
C VAL A 78 -29.47 -6.11 8.57
N LYS A 79 -29.85 -7.25 9.16
CA LYS A 79 -28.99 -8.44 9.17
C LYS A 79 -28.75 -8.98 7.78
N THR A 80 -29.82 -9.19 7.01
CA THR A 80 -29.74 -9.78 5.66
C THR A 80 -28.89 -8.95 4.71
N ILE A 81 -29.01 -7.61 4.74
CA ILE A 81 -28.17 -6.75 3.92
C ILE A 81 -26.70 -6.75 4.38
N ALA A 82 -26.44 -6.74 5.69
CA ALA A 82 -25.07 -6.83 6.22
C ALA A 82 -24.39 -8.16 5.83
N GLU A 83 -25.11 -9.27 5.92
CA GLU A 83 -24.63 -10.59 5.50
C GLU A 83 -24.38 -10.66 3.99
N HIS A 84 -25.26 -10.07 3.18
CA HIS A 84 -25.07 -10.00 1.74
C HIS A 84 -23.79 -9.24 1.38
N ILE A 85 -23.58 -8.06 1.96
CA ILE A 85 -22.38 -7.24 1.73
C ILE A 85 -21.12 -8.01 2.15
N LEU A 86 -21.14 -8.66 3.31
CA LEU A 86 -20.01 -9.48 3.78
C LEU A 86 -19.68 -10.62 2.81
N ARG A 87 -20.69 -11.31 2.30
CA ARG A 87 -20.49 -12.42 1.34
C ARG A 87 -19.85 -11.93 0.04
N VAL A 88 -20.30 -10.79 -0.47
CA VAL A 88 -19.71 -10.15 -1.65
C VAL A 88 -18.25 -9.80 -1.38
N LYS A 89 -17.94 -9.16 -0.24
CA LYS A 89 -16.56 -8.81 0.14
C LYS A 89 -15.65 -10.02 0.25
N GLN A 90 -16.11 -11.10 0.88
CA GLN A 90 -15.33 -12.33 1.00
C GLN A 90 -14.98 -12.94 -0.36
N SER A 91 -15.92 -12.86 -1.32
CA SER A 91 -15.68 -13.38 -2.66
C SER A 91 -14.64 -12.55 -3.45
N SER A 92 -14.65 -11.22 -3.29
CA SER A 92 -13.69 -10.32 -3.93
C SER A 92 -12.33 -10.28 -3.22
N SER A 93 -12.30 -10.51 -1.91
CA SER A 93 -11.10 -10.46 -1.06
C SER A 93 -10.00 -11.42 -1.53
N LEU A 94 -10.40 -12.56 -2.09
CA LEU A 94 -9.47 -13.58 -2.60
C LEU A 94 -8.96 -13.26 -4.03
N SER A 95 -9.44 -12.20 -4.65
CA SER A 95 -9.00 -11.78 -5.98
C SER A 95 -7.55 -11.30 -5.92
N LYS A 96 -6.77 -11.67 -6.95
CA LYS A 96 -5.42 -11.13 -7.15
C LYS A 96 -5.39 -9.60 -7.16
N SER A 97 -6.43 -8.96 -7.71
CA SER A 97 -6.54 -7.50 -7.74
C SER A 97 -6.77 -6.92 -6.35
N SER A 98 -7.66 -7.52 -5.54
CA SER A 98 -7.89 -7.05 -4.15
C SER A 98 -6.63 -7.19 -3.30
N ILE A 99 -5.94 -8.34 -3.38
CA ILE A 99 -4.67 -8.55 -2.68
C ILE A 99 -3.62 -7.51 -3.11
N ARG A 100 -3.49 -7.26 -4.41
CA ARG A 100 -2.54 -6.25 -4.93
C ARG A 100 -2.90 -4.85 -4.44
N ASN A 101 -4.17 -4.50 -4.41
CA ASN A 101 -4.65 -3.20 -3.93
C ASN A 101 -4.39 -3.04 -2.41
N ARG A 102 -4.61 -4.10 -1.61
CA ARG A 102 -4.29 -4.09 -0.17
C ARG A 102 -2.80 -3.86 0.06
N ARG A 103 -1.95 -4.57 -0.67
CA ARG A 103 -0.49 -4.37 -0.63
C ARG A 103 -0.10 -2.96 -1.07
N TYR A 104 -0.74 -2.40 -2.07
CA TYR A 104 -0.47 -1.03 -2.50
C TYR A 104 -0.81 0.00 -1.42
N GLN A 105 -1.94 -0.15 -0.72
CA GLN A 105 -2.30 0.74 0.37
C GLN A 105 -1.35 0.60 1.57
N ALA A 106 -0.99 -0.63 1.93
CA ALA A 106 0.03 -0.84 2.96
C ALA A 106 1.40 -0.27 2.54
N MET A 107 1.78 -0.38 1.27
CA MET A 107 3.00 0.21 0.74
C MET A 107 2.99 1.74 0.86
N LYS A 108 1.86 2.40 0.56
CA LYS A 108 1.70 3.85 0.77
C LYS A 108 1.95 4.25 2.23
N GLN A 109 1.35 3.52 3.17
CA GLN A 109 1.56 3.77 4.61
C GLN A 109 3.02 3.55 5.02
N LEU A 110 3.64 2.46 4.58
CA LEU A 110 5.05 2.17 4.87
C LEU A 110 6.02 3.21 4.29
N LEU A 111 5.65 3.86 3.19
CA LEU A 111 6.41 4.95 2.60
C LEU A 111 6.28 6.24 3.43
N GLU A 112 5.08 6.51 3.96
CA GLU A 112 4.82 7.64 4.85
C GLU A 112 5.51 7.49 6.21
N ASP A 113 5.48 6.29 6.79
CA ASP A 113 6.17 5.95 8.04
C ASP A 113 7.70 6.07 7.89
N GLY A 114 8.23 5.79 6.69
CA GLY A 114 9.65 6.01 6.34
C GLY A 114 10.64 4.99 6.91
N ASP A 115 10.19 4.02 7.69
CA ASP A 115 11.06 3.00 8.29
C ASP A 115 11.38 1.85 7.33
N TYR A 116 10.34 1.24 6.74
CA TYR A 116 10.48 0.03 5.91
C TYR A 116 11.25 0.27 4.61
N PHE A 117 10.99 1.40 3.95
CA PHE A 117 11.69 1.83 2.74
C PHE A 117 12.90 2.72 3.04
N SER A 118 13.47 2.64 4.25
CA SER A 118 14.71 3.33 4.54
C SER A 118 15.89 2.64 3.86
N PRO A 119 16.97 3.37 3.48
CA PRO A 119 18.12 2.78 2.79
C PRO A 119 18.74 1.59 3.54
N VAL A 120 18.77 1.65 4.87
CA VAL A 120 19.31 0.57 5.73
C VAL A 120 18.46 -0.69 5.64
N GLU A 121 17.13 -0.56 5.73
CA GLU A 121 16.18 -1.69 5.67
C GLU A 121 16.06 -2.28 4.26
N MET A 122 16.20 -1.46 3.22
CA MET A 122 16.24 -1.97 1.85
C MET A 122 17.55 -2.71 1.57
N GLN A 123 18.67 -2.18 2.08
CA GLN A 123 19.98 -2.82 1.95
C GLN A 123 20.02 -4.17 2.67
N SER A 124 19.47 -4.27 3.89
CA SER A 124 19.44 -5.53 4.65
C SER A 124 18.67 -6.63 3.90
N ARG A 125 17.52 -6.27 3.29
CA ARG A 125 16.66 -7.18 2.53
C ARG A 125 17.25 -7.60 1.18
N ASN A 126 17.88 -6.69 0.46
CA ASN A 126 18.52 -7.01 -0.82
C ASN A 126 19.94 -6.42 -0.92
N PRO A 127 20.93 -7.08 -0.29
CA PRO A 127 22.30 -6.56 -0.19
C PRO A 127 23.02 -6.45 -1.53
N TYR A 128 22.73 -7.36 -2.47
CA TYR A 128 23.36 -7.41 -3.79
C TYR A 128 22.84 -6.31 -4.71
N LEU A 129 21.51 -6.20 -4.84
CA LEU A 129 20.90 -5.16 -5.67
C LEU A 129 21.29 -3.76 -5.16
N PHE A 130 21.34 -3.58 -3.83
CA PHE A 130 21.82 -2.33 -3.25
C PHE A 130 23.26 -2.03 -3.66
N GLU A 131 24.17 -3.01 -3.58
CA GLU A 131 25.57 -2.78 -3.93
C GLU A 131 25.73 -2.36 -5.39
N GLU A 132 24.98 -3.04 -6.28
CA GLU A 132 25.04 -2.83 -7.71
C GLU A 132 24.47 -1.48 -8.15
N MET A 133 23.38 -1.03 -7.52
CA MET A 133 22.69 0.21 -7.90
C MET A 133 23.22 1.44 -7.17
N ILE A 134 23.58 1.32 -5.90
CA ILE A 134 23.93 2.46 -5.04
C ILE A 134 25.31 2.26 -4.40
N GLY A 135 25.60 1.05 -3.88
CA GLY A 135 26.82 0.69 -3.15
C GLY A 135 28.11 1.13 -3.79
N LYS A 136 28.31 0.76 -5.06
CA LYS A 136 29.53 1.06 -5.81
C LYS A 136 29.81 2.57 -5.93
N TYR A 137 28.76 3.39 -5.97
CA TYR A 137 28.88 4.84 -6.13
C TYR A 137 28.90 5.63 -4.82
N LEU A 138 28.80 4.98 -3.66
CA LEU A 138 28.85 5.63 -2.35
C LEU A 138 30.29 5.96 -1.95
N ASP A 139 30.54 7.21 -1.55
CA ASP A 139 31.84 7.60 -1.02
C ASP A 139 32.09 7.05 0.41
N GLU A 140 33.31 7.21 0.92
CA GLU A 140 33.66 6.72 2.27
C GLU A 140 32.85 7.37 3.40
N ASN A 141 32.44 8.62 3.24
CA ASN A 141 31.66 9.33 4.25
C ASN A 141 30.20 8.88 4.20
N GLU A 142 29.61 8.78 3.02
CA GLU A 142 28.25 8.27 2.80
C GLU A 142 28.13 6.82 3.30
N ARG A 143 29.15 5.98 3.08
CA ARG A 143 29.19 4.61 3.64
C ARG A 143 29.21 4.61 5.17
N LYS A 144 29.98 5.50 5.80
CA LYS A 144 30.02 5.64 7.28
C LYS A 144 28.69 6.16 7.81
N ASP A 145 28.07 7.12 7.13
CA ASP A 145 26.78 7.68 7.52
C ASP A 145 25.67 6.61 7.46
N LEU A 146 25.70 5.75 6.45
CA LEU A 146 24.80 4.59 6.36
C LEU A 146 25.04 3.58 7.50
N GLU A 147 26.29 3.27 7.82
CA GLU A 147 26.63 2.38 8.95
C GLU A 147 26.19 3.02 10.28
N HIS A 148 26.43 4.32 10.49
CA HIS A 148 25.98 5.03 11.69
C HIS A 148 24.46 5.09 11.80
N SER A 149 23.76 5.30 10.69
CA SER A 149 22.30 5.26 10.64
C SER A 149 21.76 3.88 11.04
N SER A 150 22.39 2.78 10.59
CA SER A 150 21.97 1.44 11.00
C SER A 150 22.16 1.20 12.50
N TYR A 151 23.32 1.59 13.06
CA TYR A 151 23.58 1.47 14.49
C TYR A 151 22.61 2.29 15.33
N SER A 152 22.36 3.56 14.95
CA SER A 152 21.52 4.47 15.71
C SER A 152 20.04 4.09 15.66
N LYS A 153 19.56 3.51 14.55
CA LYS A 153 18.17 3.04 14.43
C LYS A 153 17.92 1.75 15.21
N GLN A 154 18.89 0.83 15.21
CA GLN A 154 18.67 -0.52 15.73
C GLN A 154 19.04 -0.69 17.21
N TYR A 155 19.80 0.26 17.80
CA TYR A 155 20.29 0.13 19.18
C TYR A 155 20.29 1.47 19.95
N ASP A 156 19.54 1.53 21.05
CA ASP A 156 19.53 2.68 21.98
C ASP A 156 20.87 2.91 22.70
N ARG A 157 21.68 1.85 22.83
CA ARG A 157 23.03 1.88 23.41
C ARG A 157 23.93 0.94 22.63
N ILE A 158 25.13 1.40 22.30
CA ILE A 158 26.15 0.59 21.64
C ILE A 158 26.76 -0.37 22.67
N SER A 159 26.08 -1.49 22.91
CA SER A 159 26.62 -2.60 23.70
C SER A 159 27.57 -3.42 22.83
N PHE A 160 28.52 -4.11 23.46
CA PHE A 160 29.37 -5.08 22.76
C PHE A 160 28.55 -6.14 22.01
N SER A 161 27.41 -6.55 22.58
CA SER A 161 26.47 -7.45 21.91
C SER A 161 25.92 -6.84 20.61
N SER A 162 25.52 -5.56 20.63
CA SER A 162 24.99 -4.86 19.45
C SER A 162 26.04 -4.76 18.35
N TYR A 163 27.28 -4.42 18.72
CA TYR A 163 28.41 -4.42 17.78
C TYR A 163 28.67 -5.79 17.15
N LEU A 164 28.62 -6.87 17.93
CA LEU A 164 28.80 -8.23 17.42
C LEU A 164 27.67 -8.66 16.47
N MET A 165 26.42 -8.35 16.83
CA MET A 165 25.26 -8.64 15.96
C MET A 165 25.38 -7.89 14.64
N GLU A 166 25.76 -6.62 14.68
CA GLU A 166 25.96 -5.80 13.49
C GLU A 166 27.12 -6.34 12.62
N LYS A 167 28.25 -6.73 13.21
CA LYS A 167 29.33 -7.37 12.45
C LYS A 167 28.93 -8.72 11.85
N ASN A 168 28.10 -9.48 12.55
CA ASN A 168 27.53 -10.71 12.01
C ASN A 168 26.62 -10.42 10.79
N ARG A 169 25.71 -9.45 10.91
CA ARG A 169 24.84 -8.98 9.82
C ARG A 169 25.64 -8.54 8.61
N GLN A 170 26.65 -7.69 8.78
CA GLN A 170 27.55 -7.25 7.70
C GLN A 170 28.24 -8.43 7.00
N SER A 171 28.62 -9.47 7.77
CA SER A 171 29.28 -10.67 7.24
C SER A 171 28.31 -11.53 6.41
N GLN A 172 27.06 -11.69 6.88
CA GLN A 172 26.01 -12.37 6.11
C GLN A 172 25.69 -11.64 4.81
N MET A 173 25.57 -10.32 4.85
CA MET A 173 25.32 -9.51 3.65
C MET A 173 26.44 -9.63 2.62
N LYS A 174 27.71 -9.62 3.06
CA LYS A 174 28.86 -9.89 2.18
C LYS A 174 28.75 -11.26 1.51
N LEU A 175 28.35 -12.28 2.26
CA LEU A 175 28.18 -13.63 1.72
C LEU A 175 27.05 -13.69 0.68
N ILE A 176 25.89 -13.09 0.97
CA ILE A 176 24.76 -13.02 0.03
C ILE A 176 25.18 -12.34 -1.28
N ARG A 177 25.88 -11.20 -1.19
CA ARG A 177 26.41 -10.49 -2.37
C ARG A 177 27.30 -11.38 -3.23
N LEU A 178 28.22 -12.12 -2.60
CA LEU A 178 29.13 -13.02 -3.32
C LEU A 178 28.38 -14.16 -4.02
N ILE A 179 27.41 -14.77 -3.33
CA ILE A 179 26.60 -15.86 -3.88
C ILE A 179 25.79 -15.37 -5.07
N GLU A 180 25.13 -14.21 -4.96
CA GLU A 180 24.33 -13.67 -6.05
C GLU A 180 25.20 -13.22 -7.22
N SER A 181 26.30 -12.50 -6.96
CA SER A 181 27.29 -12.14 -7.98
C SER A 181 27.74 -13.37 -8.77
N SER A 182 28.16 -14.44 -8.11
CA SER A 182 28.59 -15.67 -8.79
C SER A 182 27.46 -16.36 -9.57
N LYS A 183 26.20 -16.31 -9.11
CA LYS A 183 25.05 -16.84 -9.84
C LYS A 183 24.80 -16.09 -11.16
N TYR A 184 24.90 -14.76 -11.12
CA TYR A 184 24.65 -13.91 -12.30
C TYR A 184 25.85 -13.86 -13.25
N HIS A 185 27.09 -13.85 -12.75
CA HIS A 185 28.31 -13.88 -13.56
C HIS A 185 28.65 -15.26 -14.11
N SER A 186 28.35 -16.37 -13.42
CA SER A 186 28.60 -17.72 -13.95
C SER A 186 27.77 -18.06 -15.21
N SER A 187 26.78 -17.24 -15.56
CA SER A 187 25.98 -17.39 -16.79
C SER A 187 26.43 -16.46 -17.92
N SER A 188 27.41 -15.59 -17.70
CA SER A 188 27.92 -14.63 -18.68
C SER A 188 29.45 -14.79 -18.76
N GLU A 189 29.94 -15.47 -19.81
CA GLU A 189 31.36 -15.50 -20.13
C GLU A 189 31.80 -14.12 -20.66
N SER A 190 32.06 -13.19 -19.73
CA SER A 190 32.71 -11.91 -20.03
C SER A 190 33.88 -11.76 -19.06
N GLU A 191 35.09 -12.00 -19.55
CA GLU A 191 36.33 -11.59 -18.90
C GLU A 191 36.49 -10.08 -19.14
N ASP A 192 36.05 -9.26 -18.21
CA ASP A 192 36.56 -7.90 -17.96
C ASP A 192 35.69 -7.25 -16.87
N ASP A 193 36.19 -7.17 -15.64
CA ASP A 193 35.58 -6.31 -14.63
C ASP A 193 36.70 -5.64 -13.81
N GLU A 194 37.47 -4.80 -14.51
CA GLU A 194 38.14 -3.70 -13.82
C GLU A 194 37.04 -2.83 -13.21
N ASN A 195 36.96 -2.85 -11.88
CA ASN A 195 36.03 -2.07 -11.07
C ASN A 195 36.32 -0.57 -11.26
N VAL A 196 35.89 0.00 -12.38
CA VAL A 196 35.93 1.43 -12.63
C VAL A 196 34.80 2.01 -11.77
N ASN A 197 35.16 2.53 -10.60
CA ASN A 197 34.31 3.48 -9.91
C ASN A 197 34.24 4.73 -10.79
N GLU A 198 33.35 4.72 -11.77
CA GLU A 198 33.02 5.92 -12.53
C GLU A 198 32.42 6.92 -11.55
N ASP A 199 33.07 8.08 -11.43
CA ASP A 199 32.57 9.19 -10.63
C ASP A 199 31.29 9.71 -11.30
N ILE A 200 30.16 9.11 -10.95
CA ILE A 200 28.85 9.55 -11.41
C ILE A 200 28.45 10.85 -10.72
N THR A 201 27.71 11.67 -11.45
CA THR A 201 27.20 12.94 -10.96
C THR A 201 26.21 12.73 -9.83
N LYS A 202 26.01 13.77 -9.01
CA LYS A 202 25.03 13.73 -7.91
C LYS A 202 23.60 13.47 -8.42
N GLU A 203 23.28 13.94 -9.61
CA GLU A 203 21.96 13.75 -10.24
C GLU A 203 21.75 12.29 -10.65
N GLU A 204 22.75 11.65 -11.26
CA GLU A 204 22.72 10.22 -11.59
C GLU A 204 22.61 9.35 -10.34
N LYS A 205 23.31 9.71 -9.26
CA LYS A 205 23.17 9.02 -7.96
C LYS A 205 21.74 9.08 -7.44
N GLU A 206 21.05 10.21 -7.61
CA GLU A 206 19.68 10.37 -7.14
C GLU A 206 18.69 9.56 -7.99
N LEU A 207 18.90 9.53 -9.31
CA LEU A 207 18.11 8.70 -10.22
C LEU A 207 18.26 7.21 -9.88
N LEU A 208 19.49 6.73 -9.64
CA LEU A 208 19.73 5.35 -9.23
C LEU A 208 19.07 5.00 -7.90
N LYS A 209 19.02 5.94 -6.95
CA LYS A 209 18.30 5.76 -5.67
C LYS A 209 16.78 5.66 -5.89
N GLN A 210 16.23 6.46 -6.80
CA GLN A 210 14.81 6.41 -7.16
C GLN A 210 14.46 5.09 -7.84
N GLU A 211 15.25 4.66 -8.84
CA GLU A 211 15.08 3.37 -9.51
C GLU A 211 15.18 2.19 -8.54
N PHE A 212 16.16 2.23 -7.63
CA PHE A 212 16.30 1.23 -6.58
C PHE A 212 15.05 1.18 -5.68
N LEU A 213 14.52 2.33 -5.26
CA LEU A 213 13.30 2.41 -4.47
C LEU A 213 12.11 1.82 -5.24
N GLU A 214 11.95 2.14 -6.52
CA GLU A 214 10.89 1.60 -7.37
C GLU A 214 10.97 0.08 -7.49
N LEU A 215 12.17 -0.48 -7.71
CA LEU A 215 12.38 -1.93 -7.73
C LEU A 215 12.01 -2.57 -6.40
N MET A 216 12.37 -1.95 -5.27
CA MET A 216 11.99 -2.45 -3.94
C MET A 216 10.48 -2.39 -3.72
N ILE A 217 9.80 -1.36 -4.22
CA ILE A 217 8.33 -1.27 -4.21
C ILE A 217 7.71 -2.38 -5.06
N GLN A 218 8.21 -2.62 -6.27
CA GLN A 218 7.70 -3.69 -7.13
C GLN A 218 7.91 -5.06 -6.50
N ASN A 219 9.08 -5.30 -5.89
CA ASN A 219 9.35 -6.52 -5.14
C ASN A 219 8.35 -6.68 -4.00
N PHE A 220 8.08 -5.62 -3.24
CA PHE A 220 7.10 -5.66 -2.16
C PHE A 220 5.70 -6.05 -2.67
N LEU A 221 5.21 -5.41 -3.73
CA LEU A 221 3.90 -5.70 -4.31
C LEU A 221 3.79 -7.16 -4.83
N ASN A 222 4.89 -7.69 -5.36
CA ASN A 222 4.97 -9.03 -5.94
C ASN A 222 5.26 -10.14 -4.93
N LYS A 223 5.28 -9.86 -3.62
CA LYS A 223 5.65 -10.83 -2.56
C LYS A 223 7.12 -11.29 -2.62
N GLY A 224 8.01 -10.39 -3.03
CA GLY A 224 9.44 -10.63 -3.14
C GLY A 224 10.19 -10.58 -1.80
N ASP A 225 9.64 -9.89 -0.80
CA ASP A 225 10.30 -9.72 0.51
C ASP A 225 10.03 -10.92 1.43
N LYS A 226 11.00 -11.83 1.54
CA LYS A 226 10.82 -13.05 2.35
C LYS A 226 10.71 -12.79 3.85
N ASP A 227 11.29 -11.70 4.32
CA ASP A 227 11.31 -11.33 5.73
C ASP A 227 10.01 -10.63 6.16
N PHE A 228 9.15 -10.25 5.22
CA PHE A 228 7.89 -9.57 5.49
C PHE A 228 6.71 -10.56 5.58
N ASP A 229 5.92 -10.47 6.66
CA ASP A 229 4.73 -11.29 6.84
C ASP A 229 3.51 -10.69 6.12
N TYR A 230 3.37 -11.01 4.83
CA TYR A 230 2.26 -10.55 4.00
C TYR A 230 0.88 -10.99 4.48
N SER A 231 0.77 -12.01 5.34
CA SER A 231 -0.55 -12.45 5.86
C SER A 231 -1.27 -11.34 6.63
N GLN A 232 -0.51 -10.43 7.26
CA GLN A 232 -1.06 -9.29 7.99
C GLN A 232 -1.73 -8.26 7.07
N ILE A 233 -1.28 -8.14 5.82
CA ILE A 233 -1.83 -7.20 4.83
C ILE A 233 -2.87 -7.88 3.97
N ASP A 234 -2.55 -9.06 3.44
CA ASP A 234 -3.38 -9.76 2.46
C ASP A 234 -4.75 -10.12 3.03
N SER A 235 -4.87 -10.31 4.35
CA SER A 235 -6.14 -10.62 5.03
C SER A 235 -6.83 -9.39 5.65
N ASN A 236 -6.21 -8.20 5.56
CA ASN A 236 -6.73 -7.01 6.20
C ASN A 236 -7.64 -6.21 5.25
N ASP A 237 -8.94 -6.39 5.44
CA ASP A 237 -9.99 -5.74 4.66
C ASP A 237 -10.07 -4.21 4.90
N ASN A 238 -9.39 -3.66 5.91
CA ASN A 238 -9.36 -2.20 6.11
C ASN A 238 -8.67 -1.47 4.95
N TYR A 239 -7.72 -2.14 4.28
CA TYR A 239 -7.03 -1.60 3.11
C TYR A 239 -7.91 -1.57 1.85
N ASP A 240 -9.03 -2.29 1.81
CA ASP A 240 -9.94 -2.25 0.65
C ASP A 240 -10.69 -0.93 0.54
N VAL A 241 -10.78 -0.17 1.62
CA VAL A 241 -11.69 0.98 1.74
C VAL A 241 -11.23 2.19 0.94
N ASP A 242 -9.94 2.26 0.58
CA ASP A 242 -9.33 3.34 -0.20
C ASP A 242 -9.07 2.97 -1.66
N CYS A 243 -9.74 1.95 -2.20
CA CYS A 243 -9.68 1.58 -3.63
C CYS A 243 -10.35 2.62 -4.58
N LEU A 244 -10.38 3.89 -4.19
CA LEU A 244 -10.92 5.01 -4.98
C LEU A 244 -10.14 5.21 -6.28
N GLU A 245 -8.81 5.06 -6.26
CA GLU A 245 -7.98 5.12 -7.48
C GLU A 245 -8.33 3.97 -8.43
N PHE A 246 -8.55 2.76 -7.92
CA PHE A 246 -8.88 1.62 -8.78
C PHE A 246 -10.31 1.66 -9.35
N GLN A 247 -11.27 2.27 -8.64
CA GLN A 247 -12.60 2.51 -9.19
C GLN A 247 -12.55 3.56 -10.30
N ARG A 248 -11.77 4.63 -10.13
CA ARG A 248 -11.51 5.62 -11.18
C ARG A 248 -10.79 5.00 -12.37
N ASP A 249 -9.75 4.19 -12.15
CA ASP A 249 -9.06 3.49 -13.23
C ASP A 249 -9.98 2.51 -13.99
N GLN A 250 -10.95 1.89 -13.30
CA GLN A 250 -11.95 1.04 -13.96
C GLN A 250 -12.99 1.86 -14.73
N GLU A 251 -13.44 2.97 -14.18
CA GLU A 251 -14.35 3.90 -14.85
C GLU A 251 -13.68 4.52 -16.07
N ASP A 252 -12.46 5.03 -15.94
CA ASP A 252 -11.65 5.59 -17.03
C ASP A 252 -11.43 4.55 -18.13
N LYS A 253 -11.10 3.30 -17.76
CA LYS A 253 -10.99 2.21 -18.74
C LYS A 253 -12.33 1.92 -19.45
N TYR A 254 -13.45 1.99 -18.73
CA TYR A 254 -14.79 1.83 -19.32
C TYR A 254 -15.13 3.00 -20.27
N PHE A 255 -14.73 4.23 -19.94
CA PHE A 255 -14.89 5.40 -20.79
C PHE A 255 -14.01 5.33 -22.05
N ASP A 256 -12.75 4.91 -21.93
CA ASP A 256 -11.84 4.71 -23.06
C ASP A 256 -12.34 3.59 -23.99
N GLU A 257 -12.86 2.49 -23.43
CA GLU A 257 -13.49 1.41 -24.21
C GLU A 257 -14.79 1.88 -24.89
N GLU A 258 -15.66 2.64 -24.23
CA GLU A 258 -16.88 3.18 -24.86
C GLU A 258 -16.58 4.21 -25.96
N ASP A 259 -15.61 5.10 -25.77
CA ASP A 259 -15.28 6.11 -26.79
C ASP A 259 -14.63 5.48 -28.02
N SER A 260 -13.80 4.43 -27.85
CA SER A 260 -13.29 3.64 -28.98
C SER A 260 -14.40 2.92 -29.77
N THR A 261 -15.49 2.52 -29.12
CA THR A 261 -16.63 1.86 -29.80
C THR A 261 -17.57 2.82 -30.52
N LYS A 262 -17.51 4.12 -30.24
CA LYS A 262 -18.32 5.13 -30.95
C LYS A 262 -17.69 5.52 -32.29
N ASP A 263 -16.36 5.53 -32.37
CA ASP A 263 -15.65 5.86 -33.60
C ASP A 263 -15.82 4.76 -34.68
N ASP A 264 -15.87 3.48 -34.28
CA ASP A 264 -16.10 2.36 -35.21
C ASP A 264 -17.53 2.28 -35.78
N VAL A 265 -18.51 2.91 -35.10
CA VAL A 265 -19.92 2.90 -35.55
C VAL A 265 -20.22 4.08 -36.48
N GLU A 266 -19.44 5.17 -36.42
CA GLU A 266 -19.57 6.28 -37.37
C GLU A 266 -18.91 6.00 -38.73
N GLU A 267 -17.82 5.23 -38.79
CA GLU A 267 -17.20 4.85 -40.07
C GLU A 267 -18.06 3.87 -40.90
N GLN A 268 -18.93 3.07 -40.29
CA GLN A 268 -19.83 2.16 -41.01
C GLN A 268 -21.14 2.81 -41.50
N LYS A 269 -21.40 4.07 -41.15
CA LYS A 269 -22.58 4.82 -41.63
C LYS A 269 -22.29 5.80 -42.78
N VAL A 270 -21.04 5.93 -43.20
CA VAL A 270 -20.63 6.85 -44.29
C VAL A 270 -20.10 6.11 -45.53
N SER A 271 -20.24 4.79 -45.62
CA SER A 271 -19.90 4.02 -46.83
C SER A 271 -21.08 3.44 -47.58
#